data_AF-T1B980-F1
#
_entry.id   AF-T1B980-F1
#
_cell.length_a   1.000
_cell.length_b   1.000
_cell.length_c   1.000
_cell.angle_alpha   90.00
_cell.angle_beta   90.00
_cell.angle_gamma   90.00
#
_symmetry.space_group_name_H-M   'P 1'
#
loop_
_entity.id
_entity.type
_entity.pdbx_description
1 polymer ?
#
loop_
_entity_poly.entity_id
_entity_poly.type
_entity_poly.pdbx_seq_one_letter_code
_entity_poly.pdbx_strand_id
1 'polypeptide(L)'
;MDATEHADQIVFLHAVKAGPASRSYGLQVAQLAGVPPAVIAQARRYLETLEAQREEHEPIAQPQQELPLFTAAPPPDPLRTALQALDPDELTPKGALEALYRLRRLLTDDATGASFPVPP
;
A
#
# COMPACT_ATOMS: atom_id res chain seq x y z
N MET A 1 1.65 -0.88 22.28
CA MET A 1 2.71 -1.69 22.91
C MET A 1 3.86 -0.74 23.20
N ASP A 2 4.32 -0.70 24.44
CA ASP A 2 5.48 0.11 24.85
C ASP A 2 6.72 -0.80 24.90
N ALA A 3 7.87 -0.29 24.45
CA ALA A 3 9.16 -0.96 24.60
C ALA A 3 10.15 0.01 25.22
N THR A 4 10.75 -0.38 26.34
CA THR A 4 11.81 0.39 27.02
C THR A 4 13.16 -0.21 26.65
N GLU A 5 14.04 0.60 26.05
CA GLU A 5 15.40 0.18 25.69
C GLU A 5 16.31 0.19 26.92
N HIS A 6 16.91 -0.96 27.24
CA HIS A 6 18.08 -1.05 28.11
C HIS A 6 19.17 -1.86 27.38
N ALA A 7 20.23 -1.16 26.95
CA ALA A 7 21.55 -1.69 26.55
C ALA A 7 21.54 -3.13 25.99
N ASP A 8 21.00 -3.30 24.79
CA ASP A 8 20.91 -4.55 23.99
C ASP A 8 19.76 -5.52 24.30
N GLN A 9 18.82 -5.18 25.19
CA GLN A 9 17.62 -5.99 25.43
C GLN A 9 16.35 -5.13 25.31
N ILE A 10 15.45 -5.53 24.41
CA ILE A 10 14.08 -5.01 24.38
C ILE A 10 13.25 -5.77 25.40
N VAL A 11 12.68 -5.05 26.35
CA VAL A 11 11.62 -5.56 27.20
C VAL A 11 10.29 -5.13 26.61
N PHE A 12 9.51 -6.08 26.10
CA PHE A 12 8.16 -5.83 25.59
C PHE A 12 7.20 -5.65 26.77
N LEU A 13 6.69 -4.44 26.96
CA LEU A 13 5.60 -4.20 27.88
C LEU A 13 4.29 -4.59 27.18
N HIS A 14 3.58 -5.60 27.70
CA HIS A 14 2.27 -6.04 27.21
C HIS A 14 1.13 -5.06 27.59
N ALA A 15 1.41 -3.76 27.57
CA ALA A 15 0.45 -2.71 27.88
C ALA A 15 -0.02 -2.02 26.59
N VAL A 16 -1.33 -1.86 26.46
CA VAL A 16 -1.96 -1.05 25.41
C VAL A 16 -2.15 0.35 25.95
N LYS A 17 -1.53 1.34 25.31
CA LYS A 17 -1.77 2.78 25.56
C LYS A 17 -2.42 3.38 24.33
N ALA A 18 -3.33 4.34 24.55
CA ALA A 18 -3.92 5.12 23.48
C ALA A 18 -2.89 6.10 22.90
N GLY A 19 -2.85 6.21 21.57
CA GLY A 19 -1.91 7.06 20.84
C GLY A 19 -0.97 6.27 19.92
N PRO A 20 -0.36 6.95 18.93
CA PRO A 20 0.58 6.32 17.99
C PRO A 20 1.87 5.90 18.72
N ALA A 21 2.53 4.87 18.21
CA ALA A 21 3.83 4.46 18.72
C ALA A 21 4.88 5.55 18.47
N SER A 22 5.71 5.85 19.47
CA SER A 22 6.73 6.89 19.39
C SER A 22 7.97 6.47 18.60
N ARG A 23 8.25 5.15 18.49
CA ARG A 23 9.42 4.60 17.79
C ARG A 23 9.12 3.24 17.17
N SER A 24 9.80 2.94 16.06
CA SER A 24 9.76 1.65 15.39
C SER A 24 10.93 0.77 15.86
N TYR A 25 10.65 -0.44 16.35
CA TYR A 25 11.66 -1.36 16.91
C TYR A 25 12.07 -2.50 15.95
N GLY A 26 11.78 -2.35 14.66
CA GLY A 26 11.90 -3.43 13.67
C GLY A 26 13.33 -3.99 13.52
N LEU A 27 14.36 -3.13 13.52
CA LEU A 27 15.75 -3.58 13.42
C LEU A 27 16.19 -4.36 14.66
N GLN A 28 15.77 -3.91 15.84
CA GLN A 28 16.10 -4.57 17.10
C GLN A 28 15.38 -5.92 17.22
N VAL A 29 14.15 -6.06 16.72
CA VAL A 29 13.48 -7.37 16.62
C VAL A 29 14.20 -8.27 15.61
N ALA A 30 14.65 -7.74 14.47
CA ALA A 30 15.42 -8.52 13.49
C ALA A 30 16.75 -9.03 14.07
N GLN A 31 17.40 -8.24 14.92
CA GLN A 31 18.60 -8.68 15.65
C GLN A 31 18.30 -9.82 16.62
N LEU A 32 17.19 -9.74 17.37
CA LEU A 32 16.72 -10.84 18.24
C LEU A 32 16.33 -12.10 17.45
N ALA A 33 15.85 -11.93 16.21
CA ALA A 33 15.50 -13.02 15.30
C ALA A 33 16.72 -13.70 14.63
N GLY A 34 17.94 -13.24 14.92
CA GLY A 34 19.17 -13.85 14.40
C GLY A 34 19.56 -13.40 12.98
N VAL A 35 19.05 -12.26 12.52
CA VAL A 35 19.47 -11.70 11.23
C VAL A 35 20.96 -11.34 11.27
N PRO A 36 21.75 -11.64 10.22
CA PRO A 36 23.19 -11.38 10.21
C PRO A 36 23.54 -9.91 10.48
N PRO A 37 24.62 -9.62 11.24
CA PRO A 37 24.98 -8.25 11.63
C PRO A 37 25.28 -7.35 10.42
N ALA A 38 25.82 -7.91 9.33
CA ALA A 38 26.06 -7.19 8.09
C ALA A 38 24.76 -6.66 7.45
N VAL A 39 23.67 -7.42 7.53
CA VAL A 39 22.35 -7.04 6.99
C VAL A 39 21.73 -5.95 7.86
N ILE A 40 21.80 -6.09 9.19
CA ILE A 40 21.33 -5.05 10.13
C ILE A 40 22.08 -3.73 9.91
N ALA A 41 23.39 -3.77 9.71
CA ALA A 41 24.20 -2.59 9.44
C ALA A 41 23.86 -1.91 8.09
N GLN A 42 23.50 -2.68 7.07
CA GLN A 42 23.01 -2.13 5.80
C GLN A 42 21.63 -1.49 5.95
N ALA A 43 20.71 -2.17 6.64
CA ALA A 43 19.37 -1.66 6.92
C ALA A 43 19.41 -0.34 7.71
N ARG A 44 20.33 -0.23 8.69
CA ARG A 44 20.53 0.99 9.46
C ARG A 44 20.96 2.18 8.59
N ARG A 45 21.95 1.99 7.71
CA ARG A 45 22.40 3.03 6.78
C ARG A 45 21.29 3.49 5.83
N TYR A 46 20.48 2.55 5.36
CA TYR A 46 19.33 2.87 4.51
C TYR A 46 18.27 3.67 5.28
N LEU A 47 17.99 3.29 6.52
CA LEU A 47 17.06 4.02 7.40
C LEU A 47 17.54 5.46 7.65
N GLU A 48 18.82 5.66 7.97
CA GLU A 48 19.42 6.99 8.16
C GLU A 48 19.23 7.88 6.90
N THR A 49 19.36 7.28 5.72
CA THR A 49 19.14 8.00 4.44
C THR A 49 17.68 8.42 4.28
N LEU A 50 16.73 7.54 4.61
CA LEU A 50 15.30 7.84 4.54
C LEU A 50 14.88 8.88 5.59
N GLU A 51 15.46 8.82 6.80
CA GLU A 51 15.22 9.80 7.86
C GLU A 51 15.78 11.17 7.48
N ALA A 52 16.99 11.24 6.91
CA ALA A 52 17.55 12.48 6.38
C ALA A 52 16.68 13.09 5.26
N GLN A 53 16.18 12.27 4.33
CA GLN A 53 15.24 12.73 3.29
C GLN A 53 13.91 13.24 3.87
N ARG A 54 13.48 12.69 5.01
CA ARG A 54 12.29 13.12 5.73
C ARG A 54 12.50 14.40 6.52
N GLU A 55 13.73 14.70 6.95
CA GLU A 55 14.08 15.96 7.62
C GLU A 55 14.33 17.10 6.62
N GLU A 56 14.89 16.80 5.44
CA GLU A 56 15.11 17.78 4.36
C GLU A 56 13.80 18.26 3.72
N HIS A 57 12.78 17.41 3.70
CA HIS A 57 11.41 17.86 3.49
C HIS A 57 10.86 18.29 4.85
N GLU A 58 10.89 19.59 5.15
CA GLU A 58 10.17 20.13 6.33
C GLU A 58 8.83 19.41 6.48
N PRO A 59 8.40 19.07 7.72
CA PRO A 59 7.06 18.62 7.91
C PRO A 59 6.23 19.81 7.45
N ILE A 60 5.65 19.70 6.27
CA ILE A 60 4.60 20.61 5.92
C ILE A 60 3.53 20.26 6.94
N ALA A 61 3.50 21.02 8.03
CA ALA A 61 2.32 21.29 8.83
C ALA A 61 1.35 22.10 7.95
N GLN A 62 1.18 21.70 6.70
CA GLN A 62 -0.16 21.51 6.22
C GLN A 62 -0.76 20.58 7.28
N PRO A 63 -1.91 20.93 7.89
CA PRO A 63 -2.75 19.84 8.34
C PRO A 63 -2.72 18.91 7.13
N GLN A 64 -2.27 17.67 7.32
CA GLN A 64 -2.75 16.63 6.44
C GLN A 64 -4.25 16.81 6.59
N GLN A 65 -4.83 17.66 5.71
CA GLN A 65 -6.14 17.45 5.16
C GLN A 65 -6.08 15.98 4.97
N GLU A 66 -6.84 15.28 5.81
CA GLU A 66 -7.06 13.87 5.70
C GLU A 66 -7.58 13.75 4.27
N LEU A 67 -6.64 13.70 3.32
CA LEU A 67 -6.83 13.31 1.96
C LEU A 67 -7.42 11.97 2.24
N PRO A 68 -8.70 11.82 1.98
CA PRO A 68 -9.39 10.66 2.47
C PRO A 68 -8.75 9.49 1.72
N LEU A 69 -7.80 8.84 2.38
CA LEU A 69 -7.03 7.71 1.85
C LEU A 69 -7.98 6.57 1.49
N PHE A 70 -9.22 6.66 2.00
CA PHE A 70 -10.33 5.75 1.82
C PHE A 70 -11.57 6.39 1.18
N THR A 71 -11.55 7.67 0.73
CA THR A 71 -12.67 8.24 -0.06
C THR A 71 -12.26 8.77 -1.42
N ALA A 72 -11.07 8.43 -1.93
CA ALA A 72 -10.89 8.39 -3.36
C ALA A 72 -11.94 7.40 -3.91
N ALA A 73 -12.99 7.93 -4.54
CA ALA A 73 -13.91 7.09 -5.28
C ALA A 73 -13.08 6.21 -6.22
N PRO A 74 -13.32 4.89 -6.24
CA PRO A 74 -12.56 4.03 -7.14
C PRO A 74 -12.64 4.63 -8.55
N PRO A 75 -11.52 4.61 -9.31
CA PRO A 75 -11.52 5.12 -10.66
C PRO A 75 -12.69 4.49 -11.44
N PRO A 76 -13.32 5.24 -12.35
CA PRO A 76 -14.46 4.73 -13.10
C PRO A 76 -14.07 3.38 -13.74
N ASP A 77 -14.83 2.34 -13.40
CA ASP A 77 -14.66 0.98 -13.90
C ASP A 77 -15.72 0.74 -14.98
N PRO A 78 -15.42 1.08 -16.25
CA PRO A 78 -16.39 0.99 -17.34
C PRO A 78 -16.81 -0.46 -17.58
N LEU A 79 -15.93 -1.43 -17.29
CA LEU A 79 -16.22 -2.85 -17.44
C LEU A 79 -17.24 -3.32 -16.40
N ARG A 80 -17.04 -3.00 -15.12
CA ARG A 80 -17.98 -3.32 -14.04
C ARG A 80 -19.34 -2.69 -14.31
N THR A 81 -19.36 -1.44 -14.76
CA THR A 81 -20.60 -0.74 -15.12
C THR A 81 -21.33 -1.44 -16.27
N ALA A 82 -20.60 -1.84 -17.33
CA ALA A 82 -21.19 -2.55 -18.46
C ALA A 82 -21.71 -3.95 -18.10
N LEU A 83 -21.07 -4.65 -17.16
CA LEU A 83 -21.52 -5.95 -16.65
C LEU A 83 -22.79 -5.83 -15.80
N GLN A 84 -22.87 -4.83 -14.93
CA GLN A 84 -24.05 -4.59 -14.08
C GLN A 84 -25.29 -4.23 -14.88
N ALA A 85 -25.13 -3.61 -16.04
CA ALA A 85 -26.22 -3.25 -16.94
C ALA A 85 -26.72 -4.41 -17.82
N LEU A 86 -26.09 -5.59 -17.74
CA LEU A 86 -26.39 -6.71 -18.61
C LEU A 86 -27.38 -7.66 -17.94
N ASP A 87 -28.53 -7.91 -18.59
CA ASP A 87 -29.49 -8.93 -18.18
C ASP A 87 -29.36 -10.17 -19.08
N PRO A 88 -28.78 -11.28 -18.61
CA PRO A 88 -28.57 -12.46 -19.43
C PRO A 88 -29.87 -13.16 -19.84
N ASP A 89 -30.96 -12.99 -19.08
CA ASP A 89 -32.22 -13.69 -19.32
C ASP A 89 -33.03 -13.05 -20.46
N GLU A 90 -32.77 -11.76 -20.75
CA GLU A 90 -33.40 -11.03 -21.85
C GLU A 90 -32.58 -11.01 -23.14
N LEU A 91 -31.35 -11.54 -23.13
CA LEU A 91 -30.47 -11.50 -24.31
C LEU A 91 -30.80 -12.60 -25.31
N THR A 92 -30.94 -12.19 -26.58
CA THR A 92 -30.90 -13.14 -27.69
C THR A 92 -29.49 -13.73 -27.83
N PRO A 93 -29.33 -14.94 -28.41
CA PRO A 93 -28.00 -15.53 -28.62
C PRO A 93 -27.02 -14.63 -29.39
N LYS A 94 -27.52 -13.87 -30.37
CA LYS A 94 -26.73 -12.89 -31.10
C LYS A 94 -26.37 -11.68 -30.22
N GLY A 95 -27.33 -11.18 -29.44
CA GLY A 95 -27.10 -10.07 -28.51
C GLY A 95 -26.08 -10.40 -27.42
N ALA A 96 -26.08 -11.63 -26.90
CA ALA A 96 -25.08 -12.12 -25.97
C ALA A 96 -23.68 -12.09 -26.57
N LEU A 97 -23.53 -12.56 -27.81
CA LEU A 97 -22.24 -12.53 -28.51
C LEU A 97 -21.74 -11.09 -28.73
N GLU A 98 -22.63 -10.18 -29.14
CA GLU A 98 -22.30 -8.76 -29.29
C GLU A 98 -21.88 -8.10 -27.96
N ALA A 99 -22.54 -8.44 -26.86
CA ALA A 99 -22.18 -7.99 -25.52
C ALA A 99 -20.78 -8.48 -25.11
N LEU A 100 -20.44 -9.74 -25.38
CA LEU A 100 -19.10 -10.29 -25.12
C LEU A 100 -18.01 -9.56 -25.91
N TYR A 101 -18.24 -9.27 -27.19
CA TYR A 101 -17.29 -8.49 -28.00
C TYR A 101 -17.14 -7.05 -27.51
N ARG A 102 -18.21 -6.44 -27.01
CA ARG A 102 -18.16 -5.12 -26.38
C ARG A 102 -17.31 -5.15 -25.10
N LEU A 103 -17.52 -6.12 -24.22
CA LEU A 103 -16.75 -6.29 -22.99
C LEU A 103 -15.25 -6.52 -23.26
N ARG A 104 -14.91 -7.30 -24.29
CA ARG A 104 -13.52 -7.54 -24.67
C ARG A 104 -12.79 -6.27 -25.13
N ARG A 105 -13.48 -5.36 -25.81
CA ARG A 105 -12.92 -4.07 -26.21
C ARG A 105 -12.60 -3.19 -25.00
N LEU A 106 -13.53 -3.09 -24.05
CA LEU A 106 -13.33 -2.33 -22.79
C LEU A 106 -12.09 -2.82 -22.01
N LEU A 107 -11.86 -4.14 -21.95
CA LEU A 107 -10.67 -4.71 -21.32
C LEU A 107 -9.35 -4.33 -22.00
N THR A 108 -9.36 -4.13 -23.33
CA THR A 108 -8.12 -3.90 -24.10
C THR A 108 -7.72 -2.43 -24.10
N ASP A 109 -8.70 -1.52 -24.08
CA ASP A 109 -8.45 -0.09 -23.96
C ASP A 109 -7.87 0.29 -22.58
N ASP A 110 -8.34 -0.33 -21.49
CA ASP A 110 -7.76 -0.12 -20.14
C ASP A 110 -6.33 -0.68 -20.01
N ALA A 111 -6.01 -1.79 -20.68
CA ALA A 111 -4.68 -2.40 -20.64
C ALA A 111 -3.58 -1.52 -21.28
N THR A 112 -3.95 -0.58 -22.15
CA THR A 112 -2.99 0.32 -22.80
C THR A 112 -2.59 1.50 -21.89
N GLY A 113 -3.39 1.81 -20.85
CA GLY A 113 -3.10 2.87 -19.87
C GLY A 113 -2.33 2.40 -18.63
N ALA A 114 -2.31 1.10 -18.33
CA ALA A 114 -1.60 0.52 -17.20
C ALA A 114 -0.21 0.00 -17.63
N SER A 115 0.70 0.91 -17.95
CA SER A 115 2.14 0.61 -17.99
C SER A 115 2.57 0.22 -16.57
N PHE A 116 2.68 -1.08 -16.30
CA PHE A 116 3.33 -1.58 -15.10
C PHE A 116 4.81 -1.20 -15.16
N PRO A 117 5.34 -0.39 -14.22
CA PRO A 117 6.77 -0.15 -14.16
C PRO A 117 7.48 -1.47 -13.82
N VAL A 118 8.33 -1.94 -14.72
CA VAL A 118 9.28 -3.02 -14.44
C VAL A 118 10.36 -2.46 -13.51
N PRO A 119 10.57 -2.99 -12.30
CA PRO A 119 11.67 -2.57 -11.44
C PRO A 119 13.03 -3.01 -12.02
N PRO A 120 14.12 -2.28 -11.71
CA PRO A 120 15.45 -2.50 -12.28
C PRO A 120 16.08 -3.84 -11.90
#